data_AF-A0A961YGD4-F1
#
_entry.id   AF-A0A961YGD4-F1
#
_cell.length_a   1.000
_cell.length_b   1.000
_cell.length_c   1.000
_cell.angle_alpha   90.00
_cell.angle_beta   90.00
_cell.angle_gamma   90.00
#
_symmetry.space_group_name_H-M   'P 1'
#
loop_
_entity.id
_entity.type
_entity.pdbx_description
1 polymer ?
#
loop_
_entity_poly.entity_id
_entity_poly.type
_entity_poly.pdbx_seq_one_letter_code
_entity_poly.pdbx_strand_id
1 'polypeptide(L)' 'MTASPSHLDLLEAESIHIFREAAAQFRKPVLMYSIGKDSTVLLHLARKAFWPQKPPFPLLHVDTTWKFRDMIA' A
#
# COMPACT_ATOMS: atom_id res chain seq x y z
N MET A 1 -23.86 17.78 -10.34
CA MET A 1 -22.96 17.24 -11.39
C MET A 1 -21.65 16.93 -10.72
N THR A 2 -21.23 15.66 -10.68
CA THR A 2 -19.91 15.29 -10.13
C THR A 2 -18.85 15.66 -11.17
N ALA A 3 -17.79 16.35 -10.73
CA ALA A 3 -16.64 16.60 -11.59
C ALA A 3 -16.08 15.27 -12.11
N SER A 4 -15.56 15.27 -13.34
CA SER A 4 -14.86 14.12 -13.89
C SER A 4 -13.65 13.78 -12.98
N PRO A 5 -13.41 12.48 -12.70
CA PRO A 5 -12.30 12.08 -11.86
C PRO A 5 -10.97 12.54 -12.46
N SER A 6 -10.07 13.04 -11.60
CA SER A 6 -8.72 13.40 -12.01
C SER A 6 -7.91 12.14 -12.34
N HIS A 7 -6.74 12.34 -12.96
CA HIS A 7 -5.81 11.24 -13.22
C HIS A 7 -5.41 10.50 -11.92
N LEU A 8 -5.20 11.23 -10.82
CA LEU A 8 -4.84 10.62 -9.54
C LEU A 8 -6.01 9.86 -8.91
N ASP A 9 -7.25 10.32 -9.09
CA ASP A 9 -8.43 9.61 -8.60
C ASP A 9 -8.57 8.24 -9.30
N LEU A 10 -8.28 8.20 -10.61
CA LEU A 10 -8.30 6.97 -11.39
C LEU A 10 -7.22 5.99 -10.93
N LEU A 11 -5.98 6.46 -10.78
CA LEU A 11 -4.86 5.63 -10.31
C LEU A 11 -5.10 5.09 -8.89
N GLU A 12 -5.67 5.92 -8.02
CA GLU A 12 -6.01 5.51 -6.67
C GLU A 12 -7.09 4.42 -6.66
N ALA A 13 -8.16 4.61 -7.44
CA ALA A 13 -9.24 3.64 -7.55
C ALA A 13 -8.74 2.29 -8.10
N GLU A 14 -7.90 2.32 -9.14
CA GLU A 14 -7.27 1.12 -9.71
C GLU A 14 -6.38 0.41 -8.68
N SER A 15 -5.55 1.17 -7.96
CA SER A 15 -4.67 0.61 -6.93
C SER A 15 -5.47 -0.05 -5.78
N ILE A 16 -6.55 0.60 -5.33
CA ILE A 16 -7.45 0.04 -4.30
C ILE A 16 -8.10 -1.26 -4.79
N HIS A 17 -8.53 -1.30 -6.05
CA HIS A 17 -9.09 -2.51 -6.64
C HIS A 17 -8.08 -3.65 -6.63
N ILE A 18 -6.84 -3.40 -7.06
CA ILE A 18 -5.75 -4.41 -7.05
C ILE A 18 -5.48 -4.92 -5.63
N PHE A 19 -5.43 -4.06 -4.63
CA PHE A 19 -5.23 -4.48 -3.23
C PHE A 19 -6.34 -5.42 -2.75
N ARG A 20 -7.60 -5.12 -3.08
CA ARG A 20 -8.75 -5.94 -2.66
C ARG A 20 -8.75 -7.29 -3.37
N GLU A 21 -8.46 -7.33 -4.66
CA GLU A 21 -8.33 -8.58 -5.40
C GLU A 21 -7.18 -9.44 -4.86
N ALA A 22 -6.02 -8.84 -4.58
CA ALA A 22 -4.90 -9.57 -3.99
C ALA A 22 -5.25 -10.14 -2.60
N ALA A 23 -5.98 -9.39 -1.77
CA ALA A 23 -6.45 -9.90 -0.47
C ALA A 23 -7.51 -11.01 -0.60
N ALA A 24 -8.33 -10.99 -1.66
CA ALA A 24 -9.36 -11.99 -1.90
C ALA A 24 -8.79 -13.30 -2.48
N GLN A 25 -7.80 -13.20 -3.38
CA GLN A 25 -7.30 -14.34 -4.14
C GLN A 25 -6.13 -15.08 -3.47
N PHE A 26 -5.37 -14.43 -2.59
CA PHE A 26 -4.17 -15.02 -1.99
C PHE A 26 -4.35 -15.34 -0.50
N ARG A 27 -3.83 -16.49 -0.07
CA ARG A 27 -3.98 -16.98 1.32
C ARG A 27 -3.12 -16.23 2.35
N LYS A 28 -1.91 -15.80 1.96
CA LYS A 28 -0.92 -15.15 2.85
C LYS A 28 -0.16 -14.04 2.10
N PRO A 29 -0.85 -12.99 1.61
CA PRO A 29 -0.16 -11.87 1.00
C PRO A 29 0.66 -11.10 2.04
N VAL A 30 1.66 -10.36 1.56
CA VAL A 30 2.49 -9.47 2.37
C VAL A 30 2.78 -8.20 1.58
N LEU A 31 2.75 -7.05 2.23
CA LEU A 31 3.16 -5.80 1.60
C LEU A 31 4.63 -5.53 1.89
N MET A 32 5.45 -5.56 0.85
CA MET A 32 6.87 -5.19 0.94
C MET A 32 7.00 -3.70 1.23
N TYR A 33 7.55 -3.35 2.39
CA TYR A 33 7.68 -1.99 2.87
C TYR A 33 9.16 -1.60 3.02
N SER A 34 9.62 -0.65 2.19
CA SER A 34 11.03 -0.26 2.12
C SER A 34 11.36 1.00 2.90
N ILE A 35 10.36 1.67 3.49
CA ILE A 35 10.48 3.00 4.13
C ILE A 35 10.77 4.11 3.09
N GLY A 36 10.70 3.79 1.79
CA GLY A 36 10.80 4.76 0.70
C GLY A 36 9.45 5.33 0.26
N LYS A 37 9.49 6.41 -0.54
CA LYS A 37 8.30 7.13 -1.03
C LYS A 37 7.22 6.24 -1.63
N ASP A 38 7.60 5.29 -2.49
CA ASP A 38 6.65 4.47 -3.25
C ASP A 38 5.95 3.47 -2.32
N SER A 39 6.72 2.81 -1.46
CA SER A 39 6.16 1.89 -0.47
C SER A 39 5.26 2.59 0.55
N THR A 40 5.53 3.88 0.84
CA THR A 40 4.68 4.72 1.69
C THR A 40 3.36 5.08 1.00
N VAL A 41 3.39 5.38 -0.31
CA VAL A 41 2.17 5.57 -1.11
C VAL A 41 1.35 4.28 -1.15
N LEU A 42 1.98 3.13 -1.39
CA LEU A 42 1.31 1.83 -1.36
C LEU A 42 0.69 1.53 0.01
N LEU A 43 1.40 1.83 1.12
CA LEU A 43 0.84 1.69 2.46
C LEU A 43 -0.38 2.59 2.68
N HIS A 44 -0.33 3.83 2.18
CA HIS A 44 -1.48 4.74 2.25
C HIS A 44 -2.68 4.19 1.45
N LEU A 45 -2.46 3.74 0.22
CA LEU A 45 -3.49 3.13 -0.63
C LEU A 45 -4.06 1.85 -0.01
N ALA A 46 -3.22 1.00 0.58
CA ALA A 46 -3.67 -0.19 1.31
C ALA A 46 -4.57 0.19 2.49
N ARG A 47 -4.22 1.23 3.27
CA ARG A 47 -5.10 1.73 4.34
C ARG A 47 -6.45 2.21 3.82
N LYS A 48 -6.48 2.89 2.66
CA LYS A 48 -7.72 3.32 2.02
C LYS A 48 -8.54 2.14 1.50
N ALA A 49 -7.88 1.12 0.95
CA ALA A 49 -8.55 -0.06 0.41
C ALA A 49 -9.33 -0.84 1.47
N PHE A 50 -8.83 -0.89 2.71
CA PHE A 50 -9.40 -1.70 3.80
C PHE A 50 -10.07 -0.90 4.92
N TRP A 51 -10.12 0.44 4.81
CA TRP A 51 -10.86 1.28 5.77
C TRP A 51 -12.32 0.79 5.93
N PRO A 52 -12.86 0.69 7.16
CA PRO A 52 -12.30 1.16 8.44
C PRO A 52 -11.32 0.20 9.13
N GLN A 53 -11.13 -1.00 8.60
CA GLN A 53 -10.27 -1.99 9.19
C GLN A 53 -8.81 -1.84 8.74
N LYS A 54 -7.90 -2.52 9.44
CA LYS A 54 -6.49 -2.61 9.02
C LYS A 54 -6.38 -3.53 7.80
N PRO A 55 -5.38 -3.33 6.92
CA PRO A 55 -5.09 -4.27 5.84
C PRO A 55 -4.93 -5.71 6.39
N PRO A 56 -5.52 -6.73 5.75
CA PRO A 56 -5.55 -8.11 6.25
C PRO A 56 -4.23 -8.88 6.00
N PHE A 57 -3.11 -8.17 5.88
CA PHE A 57 -1.79 -8.73 5.62
C PHE A 57 -0.70 -7.96 6.38
N PRO A 58 0.39 -8.64 6.76
CA PRO A 58 1.52 -7.99 7.40
C PRO A 58 2.30 -7.10 6.43
N LEU A 59 3.11 -6.21 7.01
CA LEU A 59 4.18 -5.53 6.29
C LEU A 59 5.48 -6.32 6.46
N LEU A 60 6.30 -6.38 5.42
CA LEU A 60 7.63 -6.98 5.47
C LEU A 60 8.69 -5.98 5.04
N HIS A 61 9.65 -5.74 5.91
CA HIS A 61 10.84 -4.97 5.63
C HIS A 61 12.04 -5.90 5.54
N VAL A 62 12.79 -5.84 4.44
CA VAL A 62 14.09 -6.51 4.32
C VAL A 62 15.17 -5.52 4.72
N ASP A 63 15.77 -5.72 5.89
CA ASP A 63 16.92 -4.92 6.32
C ASP A 63 18.20 -5.48 5.69
N THR A 64 18.91 -4.62 4.96
CA THR A 64 20.18 -4.95 4.31
C THR A 64 21.38 -4.61 5.17
N THR A 65 21.17 -4.03 6.36
CA THR A 65 22.21 -3.47 7.25
C THR A 65 23.00 -2.28 6.68
N TRP A 66 22.61 -1.76 5.51
CA TRP A 66 23.27 -0.64 4.81
C TRP A 66 22.38 0.59 4.61
N LYS A 67 21.21 0.63 5.24
CA LYS A 67 20.28 1.76 5.10
C LYS A 67 20.75 2.95 5.94
N PHE A 68 20.31 4.15 5.55
CA PHE A 68 20.52 5.33 6.38
C PHE A 68 19.91 5.08 7.76
N ARG A 69 20.63 5.48 8.81
CA ARG A 69 20.16 5.32 10.19
C ARG A 69 18.79 5.96 10.39
N ASP A 70 18.57 7.14 9.80
CA ASP A 70 17.31 7.87 9.86
C ASP A 70 16.11 7.15 9.21
N MET A 71 16.35 6.08 8.44
CA MET A 71 15.25 5.26 7.90
C MET A 71 14.76 4.22 8.92
N ILE A 72 15.56 3.85 9.92
CA ILE A 72 15.28 2.72 10.82
C ILE A 72 15.20 3.18 12.29
N ALA A 73 15.93 4.23 12.66
CA ALA A 73 16.16 4.71 14.03
C ALA A 73 15.08 5.67 14.55
#